data_AF-A0A3Q7IIG1-F1
#
_entry.id   AF-A0A3Q7IIG1-F1
#
_cell.length_a   1.000
_cell.length_b   1.000
_cell.length_c   1.000
_cell.angle_alpha   90.00
_cell.angle_beta   90.00
_cell.angle_gamma   90.00
#
_symmetry.space_group_name_H-M   'P 1'
#
loop_
_entity.id
_entity.type
_entity.pdbx_description
1 polymer ?
#
loop_
_entity_poly.entity_id
_entity_poly.type
_entity_poly.pdbx_seq_one_letter_code
_entity_poly.pdbx_strand_id
1 'polypeptide(L)'
;MATVKAVMGNLTVAERQLLTAVNSGASSLSFVGSGFIVLCYLLFKDLRKFSFKLVFYLALSDMCCSFFSIIGDPSKGFFCYAQGYTTHFFCLASFLWTTTIAFTLHRTVVRHKTDVEDLEPMFHLYVWGTSGVMTVIRSIANNHEHLSRLGTWCWAQTGHTGKASI
;
A
#
# COMPACT_ATOMS: atom_id res chain seq x y z
N MET A 1 20.05 0.38 8.20
CA MET A 1 19.69 -0.89 7.52
C MET A 1 20.29 -2.14 8.16
N ALA A 2 21.47 -2.09 8.79
CA ALA A 2 21.96 -3.17 9.66
C ALA A 2 21.01 -3.44 10.87
N THR A 3 20.34 -2.40 11.35
CA THR A 3 19.44 -2.43 12.50
C THR A 3 18.20 -3.30 12.30
N VAL A 4 17.53 -3.24 11.13
CA VAL A 4 16.31 -4.02 10.87
C VAL A 4 16.60 -5.52 10.79
N LYS A 5 17.75 -5.89 10.19
CA LYS A 5 18.16 -7.28 10.06
C LYS A 5 18.63 -7.89 11.38
N ALA A 6 19.32 -7.09 12.22
CA ALA A 6 19.68 -7.48 13.58
C ALA A 6 18.45 -7.64 14.47
N VAL A 7 17.46 -6.73 14.36
CA VAL A 7 16.18 -6.84 15.04
C VAL A 7 15.45 -8.11 14.61
N MET A 8 15.26 -8.33 13.30
CA MET A 8 14.59 -9.53 12.81
C MET A 8 15.34 -10.84 13.08
N GLY A 9 16.66 -10.83 13.25
CA GLY A 9 17.43 -11.99 13.69
C GLY A 9 17.26 -12.31 15.19
N ASN A 10 16.98 -11.29 16.00
CA ASN A 10 16.85 -11.40 17.45
C ASN A 10 15.42 -11.66 17.94
N LEU A 11 14.42 -11.64 17.04
CA LEU A 11 13.03 -11.95 17.38
C LEU A 11 12.82 -13.46 17.60
N THR A 12 12.23 -13.79 18.74
CA THR A 12 11.75 -15.13 19.09
C THR A 12 10.60 -15.57 18.15
N VAL A 13 10.35 -16.88 18.08
CA VAL A 13 9.27 -17.43 17.24
C VAL A 13 7.90 -16.89 17.65
N ALA A 14 7.68 -16.69 18.95
CA ALA A 14 6.44 -16.14 19.51
C ALA A 14 6.18 -14.70 19.05
N GLU A 15 7.20 -13.83 19.04
CA GLU A 15 7.05 -12.44 18.59
C GLU A 15 6.71 -12.34 17.10
N ARG A 16 7.24 -13.25 16.27
CA ARG A 16 6.89 -13.30 14.83
C ARG A 16 5.45 -13.73 14.61
N GLN A 17 4.96 -14.70 15.39
CA GLN A 17 3.56 -15.12 15.31
C GLN A 17 2.62 -14.00 15.75
N LEU A 18 2.96 -13.30 16.83
CA LEU A 18 2.19 -12.13 17.28
C LEU A 18 2.15 -11.03 16.22
N LEU A 19 3.30 -10.67 15.64
CA LEU A 19 3.37 -9.67 14.57
C LEU A 19 2.55 -10.06 13.34
N THR A 20 2.58 -11.34 12.97
CA THR A 20 1.80 -11.84 11.83
C THR A 20 0.31 -11.81 12.13
N ALA A 21 -0.10 -12.22 13.32
CA ALA A 21 -1.50 -12.18 13.76
C ALA A 21 -2.04 -10.74 13.81
N VAL A 22 -1.26 -9.80 14.37
CA VAL A 22 -1.62 -8.38 14.43
C VAL A 22 -1.69 -7.78 13.02
N ASN A 23 -0.70 -8.06 12.15
CA ASN A 23 -0.71 -7.56 10.77
C ASN A 23 -1.91 -8.11 9.98
N SER A 24 -2.22 -9.39 10.13
CA SER A 24 -3.38 -10.03 9.50
C SER A 24 -4.69 -9.42 10.00
N GLY A 25 -4.80 -9.20 11.32
CA GLY A 25 -5.97 -8.56 11.92
C GLY A 25 -6.15 -7.12 11.44
N ALA A 26 -5.07 -6.33 11.46
CA ALA A 26 -5.05 -4.95 10.99
C ALA A 26 -5.43 -4.86 9.50
N SER A 27 -4.83 -5.70 8.65
CA SER A 27 -5.12 -5.72 7.21
C SER A 27 -6.56 -6.10 6.92
N SER A 28 -7.12 -7.05 7.67
CA SER A 28 -8.54 -7.45 7.54
C SER A 28 -9.49 -6.34 7.93
N LEU A 29 -9.20 -5.65 9.04
CA LEU A 29 -10.00 -4.53 9.50
C LEU A 29 -9.93 -3.35 8.52
N SER A 30 -8.73 -3.03 8.01
CA SER A 30 -8.55 -2.01 6.97
C SER A 30 -9.30 -2.36 5.70
N PHE A 31 -9.24 -3.62 5.24
CA PHE A 31 -9.98 -4.07 4.07
C PHE A 31 -11.50 -3.94 4.24
N VAL A 32 -12.04 -4.36 5.38
CA VAL A 32 -13.48 -4.23 5.68
C VAL A 32 -13.89 -2.76 5.81
N GLY A 33 -13.09 -1.94 6.52
CA GLY A 33 -13.37 -0.53 6.72
C GLY A 33 -13.29 0.29 5.43
N SER A 34 -12.26 0.09 4.63
CA SER A 34 -12.12 0.74 3.31
C SER A 34 -13.20 0.28 2.34
N GLY A 35 -13.53 -1.03 2.33
CA GLY A 35 -14.64 -1.58 1.55
C GLY A 35 -16.00 -0.98 1.93
N PHE A 36 -16.24 -0.75 3.22
CA PHE A 36 -17.45 -0.07 3.70
C PHE A 36 -17.53 1.37 3.17
N ILE A 37 -16.43 2.13 3.21
CA ILE A 37 -16.39 3.51 2.68
C ILE A 37 -16.69 3.52 1.18
N VAL A 38 -16.08 2.60 0.42
CA VAL A 38 -16.32 2.42 -1.03
C VAL A 38 -17.80 2.11 -1.29
N LEU A 39 -18.39 1.17 -0.55
CA LEU A 39 -19.79 0.79 -0.69
C LEU A 39 -20.74 1.96 -0.38
N CYS A 40 -20.50 2.67 0.72
CA CYS A 40 -21.28 3.87 1.09
C CYS A 40 -21.23 4.92 -0.03
N TYR A 41 -20.07 5.18 -0.60
CA TYR A 41 -19.92 6.12 -1.69
C TYR A 41 -20.72 5.71 -2.95
N LEU A 42 -20.77 4.41 -3.26
CA LEU A 42 -21.53 3.90 -4.41
C LEU A 42 -23.05 3.94 -4.20
N LEU A 43 -23.52 3.67 -2.97
CA LEU A 43 -24.95 3.67 -2.62
C LEU A 43 -25.52 5.09 -2.50
N PHE A 44 -24.78 6.02 -1.89
CA PHE A 44 -25.25 7.39 -1.65
C PHE A 44 -24.79 8.35 -2.75
N LYS A 45 -25.59 8.42 -3.82
CA LYS A 45 -25.34 9.30 -4.98
C LYS A 45 -25.28 10.79 -4.64
N ASP A 46 -25.91 11.23 -3.55
CA ASP A 46 -25.94 12.63 -3.08
C ASP A 46 -24.62 13.09 -2.45
N LEU A 47 -23.75 12.17 -2.02
CA LEU A 47 -22.47 12.49 -1.39
C LEU A 47 -21.33 12.70 -2.41
N ARG A 48 -21.61 12.75 -3.71
CA ARG A 48 -20.60 12.90 -4.79
C ARG A 48 -20.01 14.32 -4.91
N LYS A 49 -19.66 14.94 -3.78
CA LYS A 49 -18.86 16.16 -3.73
C LYS A 49 -17.39 15.82 -3.96
N PHE A 50 -16.63 16.80 -4.45
CA PHE A 50 -15.20 16.66 -4.74
C PHE A 50 -14.38 16.00 -3.62
N SER A 51 -14.57 16.44 -2.36
CA SER A 51 -13.87 15.87 -1.21
C SER A 51 -14.15 14.38 -1.00
N PHE A 52 -15.39 13.93 -1.23
CA PHE A 52 -15.75 12.52 -1.09
C PHE A 52 -15.22 11.67 -2.24
N LYS A 53 -15.09 12.21 -3.46
CA LYS A 53 -14.38 11.53 -4.57
C LYS A 53 -12.93 11.23 -4.20
N LEU A 54 -12.22 12.20 -3.61
CA LEU A 54 -10.83 12.00 -3.17
C LEU A 54 -10.73 10.90 -2.10
N VAL A 55 -11.64 10.92 -1.12
CA VAL A 55 -11.72 9.89 -0.07
C VAL A 55 -12.05 8.51 -0.67
N PHE A 56 -12.89 8.45 -1.71
CA PHE A 56 -13.16 7.22 -2.43
C PHE A 56 -11.88 6.64 -3.09
N TYR A 57 -11.06 7.46 -3.76
CA TYR A 57 -9.80 6.97 -4.35
C TYR A 57 -8.77 6.55 -3.30
N LEU A 58 -8.72 7.24 -2.16
CA LEU A 58 -7.93 6.82 -1.00
C LEU A 58 -8.37 5.43 -0.51
N ALA A 59 -9.67 5.26 -0.23
CA ALA A 59 -10.22 4.00 0.26
C ALA A 59 -10.04 2.86 -0.75
N LEU A 60 -10.21 3.14 -2.05
CA LEU A 60 -9.95 2.16 -3.10
C LEU A 60 -8.48 1.72 -3.11
N SER A 61 -7.54 2.66 -2.97
CA SER A 61 -6.11 2.36 -2.92
C SER A 61 -5.74 1.55 -1.67
N ASP A 62 -6.32 1.89 -0.52
CA ASP A 62 -6.12 1.17 0.74
C ASP A 62 -6.69 -0.26 0.71
N MET A 63 -7.89 -0.41 0.16
CA MET A 63 -8.54 -1.70 -0.07
C MET A 63 -7.67 -2.58 -0.97
N CYS A 64 -7.17 -2.05 -2.09
CA CYS A 64 -6.27 -2.77 -2.98
C CYS A 64 -4.94 -3.13 -2.30
N CYS A 65 -4.29 -2.18 -1.61
CA CYS A 65 -3.06 -2.43 -0.83
C CYS A 65 -3.25 -3.58 0.17
N SER A 66 -4.34 -3.56 0.95
CA SER A 66 -4.67 -4.62 1.92
C SER A 66 -5.01 -5.95 1.26
N PHE A 67 -5.78 -5.93 0.17
CA PHE A 67 -6.16 -7.12 -0.60
C PHE A 67 -4.93 -7.86 -1.16
N PHE A 68 -4.03 -7.13 -1.83
CA PHE A 68 -2.79 -7.70 -2.37
C PHE A 68 -1.81 -8.10 -1.26
N SER A 69 -1.88 -7.47 -0.07
CA SER A 69 -1.11 -7.91 1.09
C SER A 69 -1.61 -9.23 1.68
N ILE A 70 -2.92 -9.50 1.64
CA ILE A 70 -3.54 -10.72 2.19
C ILE A 70 -3.43 -11.91 1.21
N ILE A 71 -3.59 -11.67 -0.09
CA ILE A 71 -3.67 -12.72 -1.13
C ILE A 71 -2.29 -13.22 -1.60
N GLY A 72 -1.19 -12.65 -1.11
CA GLY A 72 0.16 -13.03 -1.52
C GLY A 72 0.52 -14.46 -1.11
N ASP A 73 0.47 -15.41 -2.04
CA ASP A 73 1.10 -16.73 -1.92
C ASP A 73 2.53 -16.68 -2.51
N PRO A 74 3.58 -16.82 -1.69
CA PRO A 74 4.98 -16.78 -2.14
C PRO A 74 5.41 -18.03 -2.93
N SER A 75 4.56 -19.06 -3.03
CA SER A 75 4.87 -20.33 -3.71
C SER A 75 5.04 -20.19 -5.24
N LYS A 76 4.58 -19.09 -5.84
CA LYS A 76 4.71 -18.84 -7.28
C LYS A 76 5.53 -17.57 -7.54
N GLY A 77 6.80 -17.74 -7.89
CA GLY A 77 7.78 -16.65 -8.06
C GLY A 77 7.33 -15.47 -8.93
N PHE A 78 6.54 -15.68 -10.00
CA PHE A 78 6.00 -14.56 -10.80
C PHE A 78 4.92 -13.75 -10.07
N PHE A 79 4.01 -14.42 -9.38
CA PHE A 79 2.96 -13.77 -8.59
C PHE A 79 3.54 -12.99 -7.42
N CYS A 80 4.65 -13.47 -6.87
CA CYS A 80 5.40 -12.86 -5.79
C CYS A 80 5.94 -11.46 -6.13
N TYR A 81 6.57 -11.30 -7.31
CA TYR A 81 7.03 -9.99 -7.77
C TYR A 81 5.88 -9.07 -8.16
N ALA A 82 4.90 -9.59 -8.92
CA ALA A 82 3.74 -8.81 -9.33
C ALA A 82 2.95 -8.29 -8.13
N GLN A 83 2.74 -9.13 -7.12
CA GLN A 83 2.11 -8.76 -5.85
C GLN A 83 2.91 -7.69 -5.14
N GLY A 84 4.22 -7.87 -4.95
CA GLY A 84 5.07 -6.91 -4.25
C GLY A 84 5.07 -5.52 -4.90
N TYR A 85 5.16 -5.43 -6.23
CA TYR A 85 5.08 -4.16 -6.95
C TYR A 85 3.70 -3.52 -6.88
N THR A 86 2.64 -4.33 -7.02
CA THR A 86 1.26 -3.86 -7.01
C THR A 86 0.86 -3.35 -5.62
N THR A 87 1.17 -4.10 -4.56
CA THR A 87 0.97 -3.65 -3.17
C THR A 87 1.70 -2.33 -2.94
N HIS A 88 2.99 -2.25 -3.29
CA HIS A 88 3.77 -1.02 -3.10
C HIS A 88 3.17 0.19 -3.84
N PHE A 89 2.75 0.01 -5.09
CA PHE A 89 2.09 1.05 -5.87
C PHE A 89 0.84 1.58 -5.18
N PHE A 90 -0.06 0.69 -4.74
CA PHE A 90 -1.32 1.10 -4.11
C PHE A 90 -1.12 1.71 -2.71
N CYS A 91 -0.17 1.20 -1.92
CA CYS A 91 0.11 1.78 -0.60
C CYS A 91 0.75 3.18 -0.73
N LEU A 92 1.63 3.42 -1.71
CA LEU A 92 2.13 4.77 -2.01
C LEU A 92 1.03 5.70 -2.48
N ALA A 93 0.15 5.21 -3.36
CA ALA A 93 -0.99 5.98 -3.83
C ALA A 93 -1.89 6.41 -2.66
N SER A 94 -2.16 5.52 -1.69
CA SER A 94 -2.93 5.82 -0.47
C SER A 94 -2.29 6.96 0.34
N PHE A 95 -0.98 6.94 0.55
CA PHE A 95 -0.27 8.01 1.24
C PHE A 95 -0.37 9.36 0.51
N LEU A 96 -0.22 9.36 -0.81
CA LEU A 96 -0.28 10.56 -1.64
C LEU A 96 -1.72 11.12 -1.73
N TRP A 97 -2.73 10.25 -1.78
CA TRP A 97 -4.14 10.65 -1.68
C TRP A 97 -4.43 11.30 -0.33
N THR A 98 -3.90 10.76 0.77
CA THR A 98 -4.05 11.37 2.11
C THR A 98 -3.50 12.78 2.15
N THR A 99 -2.31 12.99 1.56
CA THR A 99 -1.68 14.31 1.45
C THR A 99 -2.54 15.27 0.62
N THR A 100 -3.10 14.79 -0.49
CA THR A 100 -3.99 15.56 -1.37
C THR A 100 -5.28 15.97 -0.66
N ILE A 101 -5.86 15.08 0.13
CA ILE A 101 -7.05 15.35 0.94
C ILE A 101 -6.73 16.41 2.00
N ALA A 102 -5.61 16.28 2.72
CA ALA A 102 -5.19 17.26 3.71
C ALA A 102 -5.00 18.66 3.09
N PHE A 103 -4.36 18.74 1.92
CA PHE A 103 -4.20 19.98 1.18
C PHE A 103 -5.54 20.58 0.73
N THR A 104 -6.44 19.74 0.20
CA THR A 104 -7.78 20.14 -0.24
C THR A 104 -8.60 20.68 0.93
N LEU A 105 -8.63 19.96 2.06
CA LEU A 105 -9.32 20.38 3.28
C LEU A 105 -8.79 21.72 3.78
N HIS A 106 -7.46 21.90 3.83
CA HIS A 106 -6.87 23.15 4.25
C HIS A 106 -7.28 24.32 3.33
N ARG A 107 -7.27 24.15 2.00
CA ARG A 107 -7.72 25.21 1.08
C ARG A 107 -9.22 25.51 1.20
N THR A 108 -10.07 24.48 1.25
CA THR A 108 -11.52 24.65 1.26
C THR A 108 -12.01 25.22 2.59
N VAL A 109 -11.50 24.72 3.72
CA VAL A 109 -11.96 25.11 5.06
C VAL A 109 -11.30 26.39 5.56
N VAL A 110 -9.98 26.53 5.38
CA VAL A 110 -9.24 27.67 5.95
C VAL A 110 -9.15 28.83 4.97
N ARG A 111 -9.00 28.56 3.68
CA ARG A 111 -8.80 29.59 2.65
C ARG A 111 -10.06 29.89 1.83
N HIS A 112 -11.16 29.16 2.05
CA HIS A 112 -12.44 29.28 1.34
C HIS A 112 -12.31 29.32 -0.19
N LYS A 113 -11.27 28.68 -0.76
CA LYS A 113 -11.07 28.60 -2.20
C LYS A 113 -11.67 27.31 -2.74
N THR A 114 -12.62 27.43 -3.66
CA THR A 114 -13.34 26.28 -4.26
C THR A 114 -12.79 25.84 -5.61
N ASP A 115 -11.73 26.48 -6.14
CA ASP A 115 -11.06 26.11 -7.40
C ASP A 115 -10.25 24.79 -7.30
N VAL A 116 -10.60 23.92 -6.36
CA VAL A 116 -9.97 22.62 -6.14
C VAL A 116 -10.46 21.55 -7.12
N GLU A 117 -11.64 21.75 -7.71
CA GLU A 117 -12.22 20.82 -8.70
C GLU A 117 -11.42 20.80 -10.01
N ASP A 118 -10.92 21.95 -10.46
CA ASP A 118 -10.05 22.05 -11.64
C ASP A 118 -8.67 21.41 -11.43
N LEU A 119 -8.27 21.21 -10.17
CA LEU A 119 -7.03 20.52 -9.79
C LEU A 119 -7.20 18.99 -9.73
N GLU A 120 -8.42 18.45 -9.85
CA GLU A 120 -8.70 17.00 -9.89
C GLU A 120 -7.73 16.23 -10.81
N PRO A 121 -7.60 16.56 -12.11
CA PRO A 121 -6.69 15.85 -13.01
C PRO A 121 -5.21 15.97 -12.59
N MET A 122 -4.82 17.10 -12.02
CA MET A 122 -3.46 17.32 -11.52
C MET A 122 -3.16 16.39 -10.33
N PHE A 123 -4.11 16.22 -9.43
CA PHE A 123 -3.99 15.30 -8.30
C PHE A 123 -3.89 13.84 -8.77
N HIS A 124 -4.71 13.44 -9.74
CA HIS A 124 -4.60 12.11 -10.34
C HIS A 124 -3.23 11.89 -10.97
N LEU A 125 -2.74 12.84 -11.77
CA LEU A 125 -1.41 12.74 -12.39
C LEU A 125 -0.30 12.66 -11.33
N TYR A 126 -0.39 13.48 -10.27
CA TYR A 126 0.57 13.46 -9.16
C TYR A 126 0.56 12.12 -8.45
N VAL A 127 -0.59 11.65 -7.97
CA VAL A 127 -0.70 10.43 -7.16
C VAL A 127 -0.31 9.19 -7.96
N TRP A 128 -0.94 8.98 -9.12
CA TRP A 128 -0.69 7.79 -9.93
C TRP A 128 0.68 7.84 -10.61
N GLY A 129 1.09 9.01 -11.08
CA GLY A 129 2.39 9.21 -11.72
C GLY A 129 3.54 8.96 -10.76
N THR A 130 3.54 9.57 -9.58
CA THR A 130 4.61 9.37 -8.59
C THR A 130 4.63 7.94 -8.06
N SER A 131 3.47 7.32 -7.80
CA SER A 131 3.39 5.91 -7.40
C SER A 131 3.93 4.97 -8.47
N GLY A 132 3.64 5.26 -9.74
CA GLY A 132 4.15 4.52 -10.89
C GLY A 132 5.66 4.65 -11.03
N VAL A 133 6.18 5.89 -11.00
CA VAL A 133 7.61 6.18 -11.09
C VAL A 133 8.37 5.48 -9.95
N MET A 134 7.90 5.58 -8.71
CA MET A 134 8.55 4.92 -7.57
C MET A 134 8.55 3.39 -7.71
N THR A 135 7.48 2.82 -8.27
CA THR A 135 7.39 1.38 -8.53
C THR A 135 8.32 0.95 -9.67
N VAL A 136 8.47 1.76 -10.73
CA VAL A 136 9.42 1.51 -11.83
C VAL A 136 10.87 1.61 -11.34
N ILE A 137 11.20 2.64 -10.56
CA ILE A 137 12.53 2.78 -9.93
C ILE A 137 12.86 1.53 -9.13
N ARG A 138 11.90 1.04 -8.32
CA ARG A 138 12.05 -0.19 -7.54
C ARG A 138 12.21 -1.44 -8.43
N SER A 139 11.49 -1.51 -9.54
CA SER A 139 11.61 -2.63 -10.50
C SER A 139 12.99 -2.67 -11.16
N ILE A 140 13.54 -1.52 -11.57
CA ILE A 140 14.88 -1.42 -12.16
C ILE A 140 15.96 -1.71 -11.11
N ALA A 141 15.80 -1.17 -9.89
CA ALA A 141 16.68 -1.43 -8.77
C ALA A 141 16.79 -2.92 -8.41
N ASN A 142 15.72 -3.69 -8.61
CA ASN A 142 15.71 -5.13 -8.34
C ASN A 142 16.52 -5.95 -9.36
N ASN A 143 16.74 -5.43 -10.58
CA ASN A 143 17.57 -6.09 -11.60
C ASN A 143 19.08 -5.95 -11.32
N HIS A 144 19.47 -5.04 -10.43
CA HIS A 144 20.85 -4.93 -9.95
C HIS A 144 21.00 -5.75 -8.66
N GLU A 145 21.68 -6.90 -8.75
CA GLU A 145 21.83 -7.89 -7.67
C GLU A 145 22.37 -7.32 -6.34
N HIS A 146 23.02 -6.16 -6.35
CA HIS A 146 23.53 -5.50 -5.14
C HIS A 146 22.46 -4.68 -4.38
N LEU A 147 21.33 -4.37 -5.03
CA LEU A 147 20.23 -3.53 -4.52
C LEU A 147 18.89 -4.29 -4.42
N SER A 148 18.84 -5.54 -4.87
CA SER A 148 17.71 -6.48 -4.66
C SER A 148 17.41 -6.76 -3.17
N ARG A 149 18.36 -6.47 -2.27
CA ARG A 149 18.21 -6.64 -0.82
C ARG A 149 17.36 -5.56 -0.13
N LEU A 150 16.99 -4.49 -0.82
CA LEU A 150 16.28 -3.36 -0.22
C LEU A 150 14.78 -3.33 -0.48
N GLY A 151 14.23 -4.29 -1.23
CA GLY A 151 12.79 -4.24 -1.44
C GLY A 151 12.16 -5.22 -2.38
N THR A 152 12.12 -6.48 -1.99
CA THR A 152 11.07 -7.38 -2.47
C THR A 152 10.39 -7.92 -1.22
N TRP A 153 9.32 -7.24 -0.79
CA TRP A 153 8.40 -7.86 0.15
C TRP A 153 7.57 -8.85 -0.64
N CYS A 154 8.13 -10.05 -0.72
CA CYS A 154 7.39 -11.26 -0.97
C CYS A 154 8.12 -12.34 -0.19
N TRP A 155 7.85 -12.37 1.12
CA TRP A 155 8.31 -13.34 2.11
C TRP A 155 9.80 -13.75 1.97
N ALA A 156 10.67 -13.01 2.65
CA ALA A 156 11.72 -13.63 3.46
C ALA A 156 11.22 -13.47 4.92
N GLN A 157 10.70 -14.48 5.60
CA GLN A 157 11.31 -15.79 5.82
C GLN A 157 10.30 -16.78 6.41
N THR A 158 10.04 -17.86 5.69
CA THR A 158 9.44 -19.10 6.18
C THR A 158 9.88 -20.16 5.18
N GLY A 159 10.59 -21.16 5.69
CA GLY A 159 11.33 -22.11 4.87
C GLY A 159 12.76 -21.67 4.59
N HIS A 160 13.61 -21.69 5.63
CA HIS A 160 14.84 -22.44 5.42
C HIS A 160 14.34 -23.82 4.97
N THR A 161 14.35 -24.06 3.66
CA THR A 161 14.24 -25.40 3.12
C THR A 161 15.40 -26.13 3.79
N GLY A 162 15.07 -26.91 4.83
CA GLY A 162 15.88 -28.03 5.23
C GLY A 162 15.97 -28.92 4.00
N LYS A 163 16.94 -28.63 3.15
CA LYS A 163 17.54 -29.62 2.30
C LYS A 163 18.06 -30.67 3.27
N ALA A 164 17.29 -31.74 3.43
CA ALA A 164 17.82 -33.02 3.82
C ALA A 164 18.91 -33.36 2.78
N SER A 165 20.16 -33.18 3.16
CA SER A 165 21.28 -33.86 2.55
C SER A 165 22.39 -33.94 3.58
N ILE A 166 22.56 -35.20 4.02
CA ILE A 166 23.56 -35.80 4.91
C ILE A 166 23.30 -35.56 6.39
#